data_AF-A0A1H9B0A6-F1
#
_entry.id   AF-A0A1H9B0A6-F1
#
_cell.length_a   1.000
_cell.length_b   1.000
_cell.length_c   1.000
_cell.angle_alpha   90.00
_cell.angle_beta   90.00
_cell.angle_gamma   90.00
#
_symmetry.space_group_name_H-M   'P 1'
#
loop_
_entity.id
_entity.type
_entity.pdbx_description
1 polymer ?
#
loop_
_entity_poly.entity_id
_entity_poly.type
_entity_poly.pdbx_seq_one_letter_code
_entity_poly.pdbx_strand_id
1 'polypeptide(L)'
;MKYRILLIIVVFSCLSCKQNQKTKEESHIESQKDVKEELNPYELSLLDYREINQEFNSSFKVDKFGVRKFNDSIFYFVLRLNDDIIENEVDKYSMGVKAYDHLEKEEFTAFTNLKIRQLHEKKYLIINRVPKGTKYLDSIEFFIYQKNNFKASGKLGEIKVYDILFE
;
A
#
# COMPACT_ATOMS: atom_id res chain seq x y z
N MET A 1 5.92 -57.89 27.45
CA MET A 1 5.36 -57.38 28.73
C MET A 1 6.48 -57.21 29.74
N LYS A 2 6.80 -55.95 30.11
CA LYS A 2 7.00 -55.47 31.49
C LYS A 2 7.48 -54.01 31.43
N TYR A 3 6.91 -53.22 32.34
CA TYR A 3 6.79 -51.77 32.35
C TYR A 3 8.04 -51.02 32.83
N ARG A 4 8.00 -49.67 32.66
CA ARG A 4 8.46 -48.60 33.59
C ARG A 4 9.99 -48.29 33.51
N ILE A 5 10.50 -47.05 33.53
CA ILE A 5 10.09 -45.79 34.18
C ILE A 5 10.62 -44.58 33.37
N LEU A 6 9.78 -43.54 33.26
CA LEU A 6 10.08 -42.19 32.78
C LEU A 6 10.71 -41.38 33.93
N LEU A 7 11.83 -40.71 33.69
CA LEU A 7 12.45 -39.81 34.69
C LEU A 7 12.78 -38.46 34.05
N ILE A 8 11.85 -37.53 34.26
CA ILE A 8 11.99 -36.09 34.03
C ILE A 8 12.89 -35.54 35.14
N ILE A 9 13.95 -34.82 34.76
CA ILE A 9 14.65 -33.92 35.68
C ILE A 9 14.50 -32.50 35.12
N VAL A 10 13.55 -31.78 35.70
CA VAL A 10 13.47 -30.32 35.65
C VAL A 10 14.51 -29.79 36.64
N VAL A 11 15.53 -29.09 36.15
CA VAL A 11 16.35 -28.23 37.00
C VAL A 11 15.93 -26.79 36.74
N PHE A 12 15.06 -26.31 37.62
CA PHE A 12 14.87 -24.89 37.88
C PHE A 12 16.09 -24.39 38.66
N SER A 13 16.81 -23.41 38.13
CA SER A 13 17.77 -22.61 38.90
C SER A 13 17.33 -21.15 38.87
N CYS A 14 16.47 -20.81 39.82
CA CYS A 14 16.23 -19.45 40.25
C CYS A 14 17.44 -18.94 41.04
N LEU A 15 18.17 -17.98 40.47
CA LEU A 15 18.98 -17.00 41.20
C LEU A 15 18.77 -15.66 40.47
N SER A 16 17.78 -14.86 40.87
CA SER A 16 17.89 -13.86 41.94
C SER A 16 18.98 -12.82 41.68
N CYS A 17 18.61 -11.75 40.97
CA CYS A 17 19.16 -10.41 41.18
C CYS A 17 18.03 -9.39 40.98
N LYS A 18 17.29 -9.12 42.06
CA LYS A 18 16.58 -7.85 42.22
C LYS A 18 17.62 -6.83 42.69
N GLN A 19 18.03 -5.93 41.79
CA GLN A 19 18.62 -4.66 42.21
C GLN A 19 17.78 -3.55 41.61
N ASN A 20 17.13 -2.82 42.51
CA ASN A 20 16.19 -1.76 42.22
C ASN A 20 16.95 -0.42 42.28
N GLN A 21 16.50 0.52 41.44
CA GLN A 21 16.66 1.98 41.50
C GLN A 21 17.76 2.69 40.69
N LYS A 22 17.21 3.41 39.70
CA LYS A 22 17.58 4.73 39.17
C LYS A 22 18.74 4.78 38.17
N THR A 23 18.49 4.22 36.99
CA THR A 23 19.05 4.78 35.75
C THR A 23 18.17 5.96 35.34
N LYS A 24 18.76 7.16 35.26
CA LYS A 24 18.15 8.34 34.65
C LYS A 24 17.63 7.94 33.26
N GLU A 25 16.35 8.19 33.02
CA GLU A 25 15.81 8.35 31.67
C GLU A 25 16.55 9.54 31.04
N GLU A 26 17.61 9.26 30.31
CA GLU A 26 17.94 10.09 29.16
C GLU A 26 16.89 9.74 28.10
N SER A 27 15.85 10.57 28.07
CA SER A 27 14.95 10.66 26.94
C SER A 27 15.79 11.04 25.73
N HIS A 28 16.36 10.05 25.05
CA HIS A 28 16.73 10.19 23.66
C HIS A 28 15.42 10.32 22.91
N ILE A 29 14.93 11.55 22.86
CA ILE A 29 14.08 12.02 21.79
C ILE A 29 14.98 11.85 20.55
N GLU A 30 14.92 10.67 19.93
CA GLU A 30 15.15 10.57 18.50
C GLU A 30 14.18 11.58 17.91
N SER A 31 14.71 12.77 17.65
CA SER A 31 14.17 13.65 16.63
C SER A 31 14.18 12.80 15.38
N GLN A 32 13.04 12.15 15.12
CA GLN A 32 12.60 11.84 13.79
C GLN A 32 12.71 13.18 13.07
N LYS A 33 13.83 13.36 12.37
CA LYS A 33 13.88 14.30 11.27
C LYS A 33 12.79 13.77 10.35
N ASP A 34 11.62 14.40 10.42
CA ASP A 34 10.72 14.52 9.28
C ASP A 34 11.56 15.13 8.17
N VAL A 35 12.33 14.28 7.49
CA VAL A 35 12.86 14.58 6.18
C VAL A 35 11.61 14.60 5.34
N LYS A 36 10.95 15.77 5.31
CA LYS A 36 9.90 16.06 4.35
C LYS A 36 10.55 15.83 3.00
N GLU A 37 10.28 14.67 2.44
CA GLU A 37 10.72 14.32 1.11
C GLU A 37 10.21 15.42 0.19
N GLU A 38 11.13 16.15 -0.44
CA GLU A 38 10.75 17.26 -1.30
C GLU A 38 9.88 16.73 -2.43
N LEU A 39 8.66 17.24 -2.51
CA LEU A 39 7.73 16.89 -3.57
C LEU A 39 8.29 17.35 -4.90
N ASN A 40 8.43 16.42 -5.85
CA ASN A 40 8.92 16.76 -7.18
C ASN A 40 7.82 17.48 -8.00
N PRO A 41 8.15 18.18 -9.09
CA PRO A 41 7.18 18.94 -9.89
C PRO A 41 6.02 18.10 -10.44
N TYR A 42 6.24 16.80 -10.67
CA TYR A 42 5.18 15.90 -11.10
C TYR A 42 4.19 15.61 -9.95
N GLU A 43 4.69 15.31 -8.75
CA GLU A 43 3.85 15.09 -7.57
C GLU A 43 3.06 16.33 -7.16
N LEU A 44 3.67 17.51 -7.27
CA LEU A 44 2.98 18.80 -7.04
C LEU A 44 1.83 19.07 -8.03
N SER A 45 1.82 18.40 -9.18
CA SER A 45 0.75 18.52 -10.17
C SER A 45 -0.43 17.57 -9.92
N LEU A 46 -0.30 16.66 -8.95
CA LEU A 46 -1.34 15.70 -8.61
C LEU A 46 -2.35 16.31 -7.63
N LEU A 47 -3.62 16.06 -7.89
CA LEU A 47 -4.73 16.25 -6.98
C LEU A 47 -4.74 15.12 -5.94
N ASP A 48 -5.24 15.40 -4.74
CA ASP A 48 -5.34 14.44 -3.63
C ASP A 48 -4.07 13.58 -3.44
N TYR A 49 -2.90 14.24 -3.46
CA TYR A 49 -1.62 13.55 -3.27
C TYR A 49 -1.32 13.38 -1.78
N ARG A 50 -1.32 12.13 -1.30
CA ARG A 50 -1.13 11.79 0.11
C ARG A 50 -0.47 10.45 0.32
N GLU A 51 0.10 10.27 1.50
CA GLU A 51 0.62 9.00 1.97
C GLU A 51 -0.53 8.03 2.27
N ILE A 52 -0.35 6.78 1.83
CA ILE A 52 -1.27 5.67 2.15
C ILE A 52 -0.54 4.51 2.82
N ASN A 53 0.74 4.28 2.48
CA ASN A 53 1.59 3.22 3.03
C ASN A 53 0.88 1.85 3.12
N GLN A 54 0.28 1.42 2.02
CA GLN A 54 -0.45 0.15 1.93
C GLN A 54 0.31 -0.86 1.05
N GLU A 55 0.03 -2.14 1.25
CA GLU A 55 0.63 -3.21 0.48
C GLU A 55 -0.44 -4.13 -0.11
N PHE A 56 -0.27 -4.51 -1.39
CA PHE A 56 -1.09 -5.56 -1.97
C PHE A 56 -0.67 -6.93 -1.41
N ASN A 57 0.64 -7.11 -1.25
CA ASN A 57 1.29 -8.26 -0.64
C ASN A 57 2.69 -7.84 -0.16
N SER A 58 3.43 -8.77 0.46
CA SER A 58 4.74 -8.49 1.07
C SER A 58 5.81 -7.94 0.11
N SER A 59 5.67 -8.19 -1.20
CA SER A 59 6.61 -7.76 -2.25
C SER A 59 6.06 -6.63 -3.11
N PHE A 60 4.84 -6.14 -2.87
CA PHE A 60 4.21 -5.12 -3.71
C PHE A 60 3.54 -4.03 -2.87
N LYS A 61 4.33 -3.00 -2.57
CA LYS A 61 4.00 -1.90 -1.67
C LYS A 61 3.77 -0.59 -2.41
N VAL A 62 2.86 0.22 -1.89
CA VAL A 62 2.47 1.54 -2.38
C VAL A 62 2.58 2.54 -1.24
N ASP A 63 3.45 3.52 -1.41
CA ASP A 63 3.70 4.55 -0.39
C ASP A 63 2.66 5.67 -0.48
N LYS A 64 2.37 6.15 -1.69
CA LYS A 64 1.53 7.34 -1.92
C LYS A 64 0.48 7.11 -2.99
N PHE A 65 -0.65 7.78 -2.83
CA PHE A 65 -1.73 7.87 -3.80
C PHE A 65 -1.84 9.31 -4.30
N GLY A 66 -2.18 9.47 -5.58
CA GLY A 66 -2.59 10.74 -6.14
C GLY A 66 -3.53 10.56 -7.31
N VAL A 67 -4.14 11.66 -7.71
CA VAL A 67 -5.02 11.74 -8.86
C VAL A 67 -4.50 12.81 -9.80
N ARG A 68 -4.65 12.62 -11.10
CA ARG A 68 -4.46 13.71 -12.07
C ARG A 68 -5.65 13.81 -13.00
N LYS A 69 -6.24 14.99 -13.07
CA LYS A 69 -7.28 15.31 -14.04
C LYS A 69 -6.66 15.61 -15.41
N PHE A 70 -7.22 15.04 -16.47
CA PHE A 70 -6.88 15.26 -17.86
C PHE A 70 -8.18 15.62 -18.60
N ASN A 71 -8.28 16.88 -19.02
CA ASN A 71 -9.54 17.48 -19.48
C ASN A 71 -10.68 17.33 -18.45
N ASP A 72 -11.94 17.49 -18.86
CA ASP A 72 -13.06 17.61 -17.91
C ASP A 72 -13.54 16.29 -17.29
N SER A 73 -12.97 15.14 -17.66
CA SER A 73 -13.51 13.83 -17.22
C SER A 73 -12.53 12.67 -17.15
N ILE A 74 -11.31 12.81 -17.68
CA ILE A 74 -10.33 11.71 -17.64
C ILE A 74 -9.50 11.88 -16.38
N PHE A 75 -9.46 10.87 -15.53
CA PHE A 75 -8.66 10.86 -14.31
C PHE A 75 -7.61 9.76 -14.39
N TYR A 76 -6.38 10.11 -14.04
CA TYR A 76 -5.30 9.16 -13.82
C TYR A 76 -5.21 8.90 -12.33
N PHE A 77 -5.37 7.64 -11.91
CA PHE A 77 -4.97 7.22 -10.58
C PHE A 77 -3.48 6.91 -10.59
N VAL A 78 -2.75 7.53 -9.67
CA VAL A 78 -1.30 7.45 -9.56
C VAL A 78 -0.96 6.77 -8.25
N LEU A 79 -0.34 5.60 -8.34
CA LEU A 79 0.19 4.87 -7.19
C LEU A 79 1.71 5.00 -7.21
N ARG A 80 2.27 5.71 -6.23
CA ARG A 80 3.72 5.74 -6.04
C ARG A 80 4.14 4.47 -5.32
N LEU A 81 4.99 3.70 -5.97
CA LEU A 81 5.52 2.45 -5.44
C LEU A 81 6.67 2.72 -4.48
N ASN A 82 6.87 1.79 -3.57
CA ASN A 82 8.08 1.79 -2.75
C ASN A 82 9.33 1.68 -3.63
N ASP A 83 10.41 2.34 -3.20
CA ASP A 83 11.65 2.42 -3.98
C ASP A 83 12.31 1.03 -4.16
N ASP A 84 12.02 0.07 -3.27
CA ASP A 84 12.50 -1.32 -3.35
C ASP A 84 11.83 -2.18 -4.43
N ILE A 85 10.69 -1.75 -4.98
CA ILE A 85 9.90 -2.53 -5.94
C ILE A 85 10.60 -2.63 -7.29
N ILE A 86 10.78 -3.85 -7.79
CA ILE A 86 11.41 -4.12 -9.09
C ILE A 86 10.37 -4.45 -10.17
N GLU A 87 10.71 -4.19 -11.44
CA GLU A 87 9.82 -4.40 -12.58
C GLU A 87 9.33 -5.85 -12.69
N ASN A 88 10.23 -6.82 -12.51
CA ASN A 88 9.90 -8.25 -12.53
C ASN A 88 8.85 -8.67 -11.48
N GLU A 89 8.72 -7.92 -10.39
CA GLU A 89 7.70 -8.20 -9.37
C GLU A 89 6.32 -7.74 -9.85
N VAL A 90 6.24 -6.51 -10.35
CA VAL A 90 5.02 -5.93 -10.90
C VAL A 90 4.52 -6.71 -12.12
N ASP A 91 5.44 -7.22 -12.94
CA ASP A 91 5.12 -7.92 -14.18
C ASP A 91 4.43 -9.28 -14.02
N LYS A 92 4.37 -9.81 -12.79
CA LYS A 92 3.62 -11.02 -12.46
C LYS A 92 2.11 -10.78 -12.40
N TYR A 93 1.70 -9.51 -12.30
CA TYR A 93 0.35 -9.13 -11.96
C TYR A 93 -0.34 -8.29 -13.05
N SER A 94 -1.66 -8.40 -13.06
CA SER A 94 -2.56 -7.40 -13.63
C SER A 94 -3.35 -6.77 -12.47
N MET A 95 -4.00 -5.63 -12.71
CA MET A 95 -4.74 -4.89 -11.69
C MET A 95 -6.16 -4.62 -12.11
N GLY A 96 -7.09 -4.85 -11.19
CA GLY A 96 -8.45 -4.36 -11.25
C GLY A 96 -8.60 -3.12 -10.38
N VAL A 97 -9.51 -2.24 -10.77
CA VAL A 97 -9.87 -1.03 -10.05
C VAL A 97 -11.37 -0.98 -9.93
N LYS A 98 -11.88 -0.79 -8.73
CA LYS A 98 -13.28 -0.52 -8.43
C LYS A 98 -13.41 0.86 -7.81
N ALA A 99 -14.27 1.70 -8.35
CA ALA A 99 -14.57 3.01 -7.78
C ALA A 99 -16.02 3.04 -7.32
N TYR A 100 -16.22 3.64 -6.15
CA TYR A 100 -17.50 3.78 -5.48
C TYR A 100 -17.80 5.28 -5.31
N ASP A 101 -18.92 5.72 -5.86
CA ASP A 101 -19.44 7.08 -5.70
C ASP A 101 -20.77 7.01 -4.96
N HIS A 102 -20.93 7.78 -3.88
CA HIS A 102 -22.18 7.87 -3.13
C HIS A 102 -23.40 8.29 -3.97
N LEU A 103 -23.19 9.03 -5.07
CA LEU A 103 -24.26 9.56 -5.92
C LEU A 103 -24.64 8.60 -7.05
N GLU A 104 -23.69 7.81 -7.55
CA GLU A 104 -23.93 6.90 -8.67
C GLU A 104 -24.27 5.50 -8.16
N LYS A 105 -25.33 4.90 -8.73
CA LYS A 105 -25.75 3.54 -8.35
C LYS A 105 -24.86 2.45 -8.94
N GLU A 106 -24.01 2.77 -9.92
CA GLU A 106 -23.18 1.79 -10.62
C GLU A 106 -21.73 1.86 -10.16
N GLU A 107 -21.23 0.72 -9.70
CA GLU A 107 -19.81 0.55 -9.41
C GLU A 107 -19.01 0.60 -10.73
N PHE A 108 -18.01 1.45 -10.80
CA PHE A 108 -17.08 1.44 -11.93
C PHE A 108 -16.03 0.37 -11.70
N THR A 109 -15.92 -0.62 -12.60
CA THR A 109 -14.85 -1.63 -12.57
C THR A 109 -14.02 -1.58 -13.85
N ALA A 110 -12.69 -1.56 -13.72
CA ALA A 110 -11.79 -1.62 -14.87
C ALA A 110 -10.55 -2.47 -14.60
N PHE A 111 -10.04 -3.12 -15.64
CA PHE A 111 -8.87 -3.99 -15.58
C PHE A 111 -7.71 -3.42 -16.42
N THR A 112 -6.47 -3.62 -16.00
CA THR A 112 -5.28 -3.22 -16.77
C THR A 112 -4.10 -4.11 -16.46
N ASN A 113 -3.19 -4.19 -17.43
CA ASN A 113 -1.84 -4.65 -17.17
C ASN A 113 -1.03 -3.53 -16.50
N LEU A 114 -0.15 -3.94 -15.61
CA LEU A 114 0.71 -3.02 -14.88
C LEU A 114 1.99 -2.75 -15.67
N LYS A 115 2.48 -1.52 -15.56
CA LYS A 115 3.78 -1.11 -16.08
C LYS A 115 4.32 -0.01 -15.18
N ILE A 116 5.53 -0.20 -14.67
CA ILE A 116 6.22 0.83 -13.91
C ILE A 116 6.57 2.00 -14.84
N ARG A 117 6.29 3.22 -14.39
CA ARG A 117 6.76 4.47 -14.98
C ARG A 117 7.76 5.08 -14.02
N GLN A 118 8.97 5.35 -14.50
CA GLN A 118 9.97 6.06 -13.74
C GLN A 118 9.91 7.55 -14.08
N LEU A 119 9.68 8.39 -13.08
CA LEU A 119 9.64 9.85 -13.20
C LEU A 119 10.40 10.44 -12.02
N HIS A 120 11.39 11.32 -12.28
CA HIS A 120 12.21 11.94 -11.22
C HIS A 120 12.74 10.91 -10.20
N GLU A 121 13.34 9.82 -10.71
CA GLU A 121 13.91 8.71 -9.92
C GLU A 121 12.90 7.88 -9.11
N LYS A 122 11.63 8.28 -9.04
CA LYS A 122 10.55 7.55 -8.36
C LYS A 122 9.77 6.64 -9.31
N LYS A 123 9.18 5.59 -8.75
CA LYS A 123 8.44 4.56 -9.48
C LYS A 123 6.93 4.75 -9.28
N TYR A 124 6.20 4.74 -10.37
CA TYR A 124 4.75 4.95 -10.37
C TYR A 124 4.03 3.90 -11.19
N LEU A 125 2.80 3.57 -10.78
CA LEU A 125 1.77 3.03 -11.65
C LEU A 125 0.82 4.16 -12.00
N ILE A 126 0.55 4.35 -13.29
CA ILE A 126 -0.39 5.36 -13.79
C ILE A 126 -1.53 4.62 -14.47
N ILE A 127 -2.72 4.75 -13.92
CA ILE A 127 -3.90 3.99 -14.32
C ILE A 127 -4.93 4.95 -14.92
N ASN A 128 -5.09 4.87 -16.23
CA ASN A 128 -5.92 5.80 -17.01
C ASN A 128 -7.39 5.41 -16.98
N ARG A 129 -8.26 6.24 -16.39
CA ARG A 129 -9.69 5.93 -16.23
C ARG A 129 -10.57 7.16 -16.48
N VAL A 130 -11.84 6.94 -16.76
CA VAL A 130 -12.81 8.01 -17.03
C VAL A 130 -14.04 7.79 -16.16
N PRO A 131 -13.97 8.08 -14.85
CA PRO A 131 -15.20 8.22 -14.08
C PRO A 131 -15.89 9.50 -14.61
N LYS A 132 -17.01 9.32 -15.33
CA LYS A 132 -17.71 10.44 -15.98
C LYS A 132 -18.47 11.23 -14.92
N GLY A 133 -18.40 12.57 -15.00
CA GLY A 133 -19.32 13.45 -14.28
C GLY A 133 -19.18 13.49 -12.75
N THR A 134 -18.24 12.76 -12.16
CA THR A 134 -18.03 12.75 -10.71
C THR A 134 -16.98 13.78 -10.28
N LYS A 135 -17.20 14.38 -9.12
CA LYS A 135 -16.25 15.28 -8.44
C LYS A 135 -15.60 14.64 -7.22
N TYR A 136 -16.09 13.47 -6.82
CA TYR A 136 -15.75 12.84 -5.56
C TYR A 136 -16.03 11.35 -5.61
N LEU A 137 -15.14 10.54 -5.05
CA LEU A 137 -15.39 9.12 -4.81
C LEU A 137 -15.29 8.82 -3.32
N ASP A 138 -16.24 8.04 -2.80
CA ASP A 138 -16.17 7.52 -1.44
C ASP A 138 -14.95 6.64 -1.26
N SER A 139 -14.69 5.79 -2.25
CA SER A 139 -13.50 4.96 -2.25
C SER A 139 -13.11 4.44 -3.62
N ILE A 140 -11.82 4.14 -3.76
CA ILE A 140 -11.28 3.35 -4.84
C ILE A 140 -10.58 2.14 -4.23
N GLU A 141 -10.99 0.96 -4.66
CA GLU A 141 -10.34 -0.31 -4.37
C GLU A 141 -9.48 -0.70 -5.57
N PHE A 142 -8.19 -0.86 -5.34
CA PHE A 142 -7.29 -1.48 -6.30
C PHE A 142 -7.05 -2.91 -5.83
N PHE A 143 -7.01 -3.85 -6.77
CA PHE A 143 -6.67 -5.22 -6.45
C PHE A 143 -5.81 -5.83 -7.55
N ILE A 144 -4.89 -6.70 -7.15
CA ILE A 144 -4.02 -7.43 -8.06
C ILE A 144 -4.49 -8.86 -8.26
N TYR A 145 -4.19 -9.41 -9.42
CA TYR A 145 -4.44 -10.79 -9.79
C TYR A 145 -3.34 -11.29 -10.71
N GLN A 146 -3.23 -12.61 -10.90
CA GLN A 146 -2.21 -13.17 -11.79
C GLN A 146 -2.39 -12.61 -13.20
N LYS A 147 -1.29 -12.20 -13.84
CA LYS A 147 -1.32 -11.54 -15.15
C LYS A 147 -2.23 -12.24 -16.14
N ASN A 148 -3.21 -11.51 -16.66
CA ASN A 148 -4.23 -11.98 -17.60
C ASN A 148 -5.06 -13.20 -17.14
N ASN A 149 -5.12 -13.50 -15.84
CA ASN A 149 -5.77 -14.72 -15.32
C ASN A 149 -6.66 -14.47 -14.09
N PHE A 150 -7.55 -13.49 -14.16
CA PHE A 150 -8.46 -13.16 -13.04
C PHE A 150 -9.37 -14.33 -12.66
N LYS A 151 -9.92 -15.03 -13.65
CA LYS A 151 -10.93 -16.10 -13.43
C LYS A 151 -10.41 -17.23 -12.53
N ALA A 152 -9.14 -17.61 -12.67
CA ALA A 152 -8.56 -18.69 -11.88
C ALA A 152 -7.85 -18.19 -10.62
N SER A 153 -7.13 -17.07 -10.70
CA SER A 153 -6.36 -16.57 -9.55
C SER A 153 -7.19 -15.78 -8.53
N GLY A 154 -8.33 -15.24 -8.95
CA GLY A 154 -9.12 -14.34 -8.11
C GLY A 154 -8.33 -13.10 -7.70
N LYS A 155 -8.66 -12.54 -6.54
CA LYS A 155 -7.94 -11.43 -5.92
C LYS A 155 -6.76 -11.98 -5.12
N LEU A 156 -5.56 -11.50 -5.42
CA LEU A 156 -4.32 -11.89 -4.74
C LEU A 156 -3.86 -10.86 -3.69
N GLY A 157 -4.42 -9.66 -3.73
CA GLY A 157 -4.09 -8.55 -2.85
C GLY A 157 -4.95 -7.34 -3.16
N GLU A 158 -5.14 -6.46 -2.19
CA GLU A 158 -5.93 -5.23 -2.34
C GLU A 158 -5.36 -4.07 -1.54
N ILE A 159 -5.59 -2.87 -2.05
CA ILE A 159 -5.45 -1.62 -1.31
C ILE A 159 -6.72 -0.80 -1.53
N LYS A 160 -7.13 -0.04 -0.52
CA LYS A 160 -8.34 0.79 -0.60
C LYS A 160 -8.04 2.20 -0.14
N VAL A 161 -8.39 3.17 -0.98
CA VAL A 161 -8.27 4.59 -0.69
C VAL A 161 -9.67 5.16 -0.54
N TYR A 162 -9.87 6.03 0.44
CA TYR A 162 -11.16 6.61 0.79
C TYR A 162 -11.14 8.12 0.63
N ASP A 163 -12.32 8.72 0.44
CA ASP A 163 -12.53 10.16 0.40
C ASP A 163 -11.63 10.85 -0.65
N ILE A 164 -11.82 10.48 -1.92
CA ILE A 164 -11.01 11.01 -3.02
C ILE A 164 -11.70 12.23 -3.63
N LEU A 165 -11.02 13.37 -3.57
CA LEU A 165 -11.52 14.63 -4.12
C LEU A 165 -10.90 14.90 -5.50
N PHE A 166 -11.75 15.26 -6.47
CA PHE A 166 -11.31 15.61 -7.82
C PHE A 166 -11.34 17.12 -8.11
N GLU A 167 -12.05 17.91 -7.29
CA GLU A 167 -12.17 19.38 -7.35
C GLU A 167 -12.35 19.99 -5.96
#